data_AF-A0A344U9N0-F1
#
_entry.id   AF-A0A344U9N0-F1
#
_cell.length_a   1.000
_cell.length_b   1.000
_cell.length_c   1.000
_cell.angle_alpha   90.00
_cell.angle_beta   90.00
_cell.angle_gamma   90.00
#
_symmetry.space_group_name_H-M   'P 1'
#
loop_
_entity.id
_entity.type
_entity.pdbx_description
1 polymer ?
#
loop_
_entity_poly.entity_id
_entity_poly.type
_entity_poly.pdbx_seq_one_letter_code
_entity_poly.pdbx_strand_id
1 'polypeptide(L)'
;MAGGLTDAISTTLRAGLHIDRGLPPSESPTADAPDDLPLLWVLRDMLGVTGPEYGCGVDVCKACTSHSDGRDIRPCVVPVSQCAGRTVTTIGGLADGDRLHPVQEAWLEQDVSQCGFCRPGRIMAAAALLRRTAEPTDEDIDAIADICRCGTHPRIREAIRSAAARR
;
A
#
# COMPACT_ATOMS: atom_id res chain seq x y z
N MET A 1 -52.37 -0.72 11.93
CA MET A 1 -51.89 -0.67 10.53
C MET A 1 -51.15 0.64 10.33
N ALA A 2 -50.10 0.62 9.51
CA ALA A 2 -49.10 1.67 9.26
C ALA A 2 -47.92 1.69 10.27
N GLY A 3 -47.02 0.71 10.12
CA GLY A 3 -45.62 0.87 10.50
C GLY A 3 -44.95 1.85 9.53
N GLY A 4 -44.35 2.90 10.08
CA GLY A 4 -43.60 3.91 9.34
C GLY A 4 -42.20 3.39 9.00
N LEU A 5 -41.87 3.44 7.71
CA LEU A 5 -40.56 3.13 7.17
C LEU A 5 -39.52 4.19 7.56
N THR A 6 -38.78 3.97 8.65
CA THR A 6 -37.59 4.79 8.96
C THR A 6 -36.28 4.01 9.13
N ASP A 7 -36.25 2.70 8.89
CA ASP A 7 -35.04 1.87 9.10
C ASP A 7 -34.42 1.28 7.82
N ALA A 8 -34.51 1.98 6.68
CA ALA A 8 -33.86 1.52 5.45
C ALA A 8 -33.27 2.69 4.65
N ILE A 9 -32.02 3.05 4.97
CA ILE A 9 -30.89 3.49 4.11
C ILE A 9 -29.80 3.95 5.09
N SER A 10 -29.06 3.01 5.65
CA SER A 10 -27.76 3.28 6.29
C SER A 10 -26.74 2.35 5.66
N THR A 11 -26.57 2.45 4.34
CA THR A 11 -25.55 1.74 3.56
C THR A 11 -24.17 2.41 3.67
N THR A 12 -23.92 3.04 4.81
CA THR A 12 -22.66 3.64 5.20
C THR A 12 -22.03 2.68 6.18
N LEU A 13 -21.08 1.87 5.73
CA LEU A 13 -20.12 1.32 6.67
C LEU A 13 -19.23 2.50 7.09
N ARG A 14 -19.13 2.78 8.40
CA ARG A 14 -17.90 3.41 8.89
C ARG A 14 -16.82 2.39 8.61
N ALA A 15 -16.03 2.58 7.56
CA ALA A 15 -14.87 1.75 7.33
C ALA A 15 -13.92 2.01 8.50
N GLY A 16 -13.97 1.13 9.50
CA GLY A 16 -12.96 1.02 10.54
C GLY A 16 -11.70 0.51 9.86
N LEU A 17 -11.01 1.41 9.17
CA LEU A 17 -9.78 1.13 8.48
C LEU A 17 -8.65 1.50 9.41
N HIS A 18 -7.93 0.49 9.89
CA HIS A 18 -6.71 0.77 10.64
C HIS A 18 -5.62 1.10 9.62
N ILE A 19 -5.33 2.38 9.44
CA ILE A 19 -4.16 2.81 8.66
C ILE A 19 -2.96 2.74 9.58
N ASP A 20 -2.05 1.82 9.26
CA ASP A 20 -0.78 1.73 9.97
C ASP A 20 0.05 2.98 9.66
N ARG A 21 0.13 3.88 10.64
CA ARG A 21 0.98 5.08 10.68
C ARG A 21 1.75 5.14 12.02
N GLY A 22 1.90 3.99 12.70
CA GLY A 22 2.36 3.96 14.09
C GLY A 22 1.39 4.57 15.10
N LEU A 23 0.12 4.77 14.72
CA LEU A 23 -0.96 5.21 15.62
C LEU A 23 -1.69 3.99 16.19
N PRO A 24 -2.21 4.04 17.43
CA PRO A 24 -3.05 2.96 17.95
C PRO A 24 -4.36 2.85 17.13
N PRO A 25 -5.00 1.67 17.07
CA PRO A 25 -6.27 1.49 16.35
C PRO A 25 -7.38 2.46 16.76
N SER A 26 -7.39 2.91 18.02
CA SER A 26 -8.34 3.90 18.55
C SER A 26 -8.21 5.29 17.94
N GLU A 27 -7.06 5.63 17.35
CA GLU A 27 -6.76 6.93 16.74
C GLU A 27 -6.69 6.83 15.21
N SER A 28 -7.09 5.69 14.66
CA SER A 28 -7.06 5.48 13.22
C SER A 28 -8.13 6.32 12.53
N PRO A 29 -7.78 6.98 11.43
CA PRO A 29 -8.73 7.81 10.71
C PRO A 29 -9.83 6.94 10.09
N THR A 30 -11.08 7.31 10.33
CA THR A 30 -12.25 6.62 9.80
C THR A 30 -12.84 7.39 8.62
N ALA A 31 -13.38 6.68 7.63
CA ALA A 31 -14.09 7.26 6.50
C ALA A 31 -15.50 6.66 6.36
N ASP A 32 -16.43 7.48 5.87
CA ASP A 32 -17.79 7.09 5.47
C ASP A 32 -17.83 7.03 3.93
N ALA A 33 -17.75 5.83 3.38
CA ALA A 33 -17.62 5.60 1.95
C ALA A 33 -18.59 4.51 1.46
N PRO A 34 -19.06 4.57 0.21
CA PRO A 34 -19.74 3.45 -0.42
C PRO A 34 -18.88 2.18 -0.41
N ASP A 35 -19.50 1.03 -0.14
CA ASP A 35 -18.81 -0.26 0.01
C ASP A 35 -17.99 -0.67 -1.22
N ASP A 36 -18.43 -0.28 -2.41
CA ASP A 36 -17.83 -0.58 -3.70
C ASP A 36 -16.79 0.46 -4.15
N LEU A 37 -16.64 1.56 -3.41
CA LEU A 37 -15.64 2.58 -3.73
C LEU A 37 -14.23 1.97 -3.64
N PRO A 38 -13.39 2.11 -4.67
CA PRO A 38 -12.01 1.67 -4.60
C PRO A 38 -11.28 2.28 -3.39
N LEU A 39 -10.59 1.44 -2.64
CA LEU A 39 -9.85 1.82 -1.44
C LEU A 39 -8.91 3.01 -1.69
N LEU A 40 -8.35 3.13 -2.89
CA LEU A 40 -7.46 4.23 -3.24
C LEU A 40 -8.10 5.61 -3.06
N TRP A 41 -9.38 5.77 -3.39
CA TRP A 41 -10.08 7.05 -3.24
C TRP A 41 -10.37 7.35 -1.78
N VAL A 42 -10.72 6.33 -0.99
CA VAL A 42 -10.85 6.48 0.47
C VAL A 42 -9.53 6.93 1.08
N LEU A 43 -8.43 6.26 0.72
CA LEU A 43 -7.10 6.61 1.22
C LEU A 43 -6.71 8.04 0.85
N ARG A 44 -6.76 8.39 -0.44
CA ARG A 44 -6.22 9.67 -0.92
C ARG A 44 -7.15 10.84 -0.64
N ASP A 45 -8.41 10.73 -1.02
CA ASP A 45 -9.32 11.88 -1.10
C ASP A 45 -10.03 12.12 0.23
N MET A 46 -10.32 11.05 0.98
CA MET A 46 -11.05 11.15 2.24
C MET A 46 -10.12 11.17 3.46
N LEU A 47 -9.03 10.40 3.42
CA LEU A 47 -8.10 10.27 4.55
C LEU A 47 -6.76 11.01 4.36
N GLY A 48 -6.52 11.61 3.18
CA GLY A 48 -5.27 12.32 2.88
C GLY A 48 -4.02 11.44 2.85
N VAL A 49 -4.18 10.12 2.71
CA VAL A 49 -3.09 9.14 2.57
C VAL A 49 -2.66 9.09 1.09
N THR A 50 -1.72 9.95 0.72
CA THR A 50 -1.30 10.14 -0.69
C THR A 50 -0.15 9.24 -1.15
N GLY A 51 0.46 8.46 -0.25
CA GLY A 51 1.59 7.59 -0.58
C GLY A 51 1.31 6.55 -1.66
N PRO A 52 0.16 5.84 -1.67
CA PRO A 52 -0.23 4.99 -2.78
C PRO A 52 -0.59 5.82 -4.01
N GLU A 53 0.14 5.65 -5.12
CA GLU A 53 -0.02 6.50 -6.30
C GLU A 53 -1.05 5.99 -7.30
N TYR A 54 -1.85 6.90 -7.87
CA TYR A 54 -2.79 6.58 -8.95
C TYR A 54 -2.09 6.66 -10.32
N GLY A 55 -1.67 5.51 -10.86
CA GLY A 55 -1.04 5.45 -12.19
C GLY A 55 -1.98 4.99 -13.32
N CYS A 56 -2.80 3.96 -13.10
CA CYS A 56 -3.60 3.36 -14.18
C CYS A 56 -5.05 3.00 -13.82
N GLY A 57 -5.41 2.88 -12.53
CA GLY A 57 -6.76 2.45 -12.11
C GLY A 57 -7.10 0.97 -12.34
N VAL A 58 -6.33 0.26 -13.17
CA VAL A 58 -6.68 -1.09 -13.67
C VAL A 58 -5.67 -2.21 -13.31
N ASP A 59 -4.94 -2.07 -12.20
CA ASP A 59 -3.99 -3.09 -11.72
C ASP A 59 -2.85 -3.49 -12.70
N VAL A 60 -2.37 -2.55 -13.51
CA VAL A 60 -1.27 -2.80 -14.45
C VAL A 60 0.03 -2.16 -13.96
N CYS A 61 -0.02 -0.86 -13.60
CA CYS A 61 1.20 -0.13 -13.23
C CYS A 61 1.74 -0.48 -11.85
N LYS A 62 0.89 -1.00 -10.95
CA LYS A 62 1.18 -1.36 -9.56
C LYS A 62 1.73 -0.25 -8.65
N ALA A 63 1.74 1.02 -9.09
CA ALA A 63 2.23 2.15 -8.30
C ALA A 63 1.48 2.37 -6.97
N CYS A 64 0.22 1.90 -6.89
CA CYS A 64 -0.60 1.98 -5.68
C CYS A 64 -0.36 0.85 -4.66
N THR A 65 0.65 -0.04 -4.83
CA THR A 65 0.85 -1.18 -3.90
C THR A 65 0.71 -0.75 -2.45
N SER A 66 -0.15 -1.44 -1.72
CA SER A 66 -0.27 -1.34 -0.26
C SER A 66 -0.42 -2.75 0.30
N HIS A 67 -0.39 -2.89 1.61
CA HIS A 67 -0.63 -4.18 2.27
C HIS A 67 -1.96 -4.17 3.01
N SER A 68 -2.72 -5.27 2.94
CA SER A 68 -3.81 -5.57 3.85
C SER A 68 -3.44 -6.83 4.65
N ASP A 69 -3.33 -6.70 5.97
CA ASP A 69 -2.85 -7.74 6.88
C ASP A 69 -1.53 -8.39 6.38
N GLY A 70 -0.61 -7.55 5.91
CA GLY A 70 0.68 -7.96 5.38
C GLY A 70 0.65 -8.65 4.01
N ARG A 71 -0.46 -8.63 3.27
CA ARG A 71 -0.53 -9.13 1.88
C ARG A 71 -0.67 -7.98 0.90
N ASP A 72 0.01 -8.08 -0.25
CA ASP A 72 -0.10 -7.09 -1.32
C ASP A 72 -1.55 -6.96 -1.80
N ILE A 73 -2.01 -5.72 -1.87
CA ILE A 73 -3.29 -5.34 -2.47
C ILE A 73 -3.09 -4.20 -3.46
N ARG A 74 -4.13 -3.98 -4.27
CA ARG A 74 -4.21 -2.98 -5.33
C ARG A 74 -5.35 -2.04 -5.02
N PRO A 75 -5.13 -0.98 -4.21
CA PRO A 75 -6.21 -0.12 -3.74
C PRO A 75 -7.09 0.47 -4.86
N CYS A 76 -6.57 0.60 -6.08
CA CYS A 76 -7.32 1.14 -7.21
C CYS A 76 -8.42 0.20 -7.74
N VAL A 77 -8.36 -1.10 -7.45
CA VAL A 77 -9.36 -2.10 -7.88
C VAL A 77 -9.97 -2.89 -6.72
N VAL A 78 -9.41 -2.78 -5.51
CA VAL A 78 -9.96 -3.40 -4.31
C VAL A 78 -11.01 -2.45 -3.70
N PRO A 79 -12.28 -2.88 -3.57
CA PRO A 79 -13.31 -2.09 -2.91
C PRO A 79 -13.04 -1.99 -1.39
N VAL A 80 -13.37 -0.84 -0.79
CA VAL A 80 -13.11 -0.58 0.64
C VAL A 80 -13.76 -1.60 1.57
N SER A 81 -14.93 -2.14 1.20
CA SER A 81 -15.62 -3.19 1.95
C SER A 81 -14.77 -4.43 2.21
N GLN A 82 -13.82 -4.78 1.32
CA GLN A 82 -12.92 -5.93 1.52
C GLN A 82 -11.81 -5.66 2.55
N CYS A 83 -11.58 -4.39 2.89
CA CYS A 83 -10.55 -3.96 3.84
C CYS A 83 -11.13 -3.47 5.17
N ALA A 84 -12.46 -3.42 5.31
CA ALA A 84 -13.11 -3.05 6.56
C ALA A 84 -12.68 -3.99 7.70
N GLY A 85 -12.25 -3.41 8.83
CA GLY A 85 -11.77 -4.16 10.00
C GLY A 85 -10.39 -4.81 9.84
N ARG A 86 -9.70 -4.57 8.71
CA ARG A 86 -8.34 -5.06 8.46
C ARG A 86 -7.32 -3.95 8.67
N THR A 87 -6.06 -4.34 8.85
CA THR A 87 -4.96 -3.38 8.88
C THR A 87 -4.50 -3.11 7.46
N VAL A 88 -4.50 -1.82 7.06
CA VAL A 88 -3.95 -1.38 5.79
C VAL A 88 -2.67 -0.58 6.02
N THR A 89 -1.55 -1.11 5.54
CA THR A 89 -0.24 -0.46 5.59
C THR A 89 0.09 0.11 4.21
N THR A 90 0.47 1.38 4.17
CA THR A 90 0.94 2.05 2.94
C THR A 90 2.43 2.34 3.05
N ILE A 91 3.03 2.94 2.01
CA ILE A 91 4.45 3.33 2.05
C ILE A 91 4.82 4.20 3.27
N GLY A 92 3.90 5.06 3.72
CA GLY A 92 4.12 5.92 4.89
C GLY A 92 4.03 5.18 6.23
N GLY A 93 3.40 3.99 6.23
CA GLY A 93 3.29 3.11 7.40
C GLY A 93 4.38 2.06 7.50
N LEU A 94 5.29 2.01 6.53
CA LEU A 94 6.32 0.97 6.49
C LEU A 94 7.47 1.24 7.47
N ALA A 95 7.71 2.51 7.82
CA ALA A 95 8.69 2.91 8.81
C ALA A 95 8.13 2.76 10.24
N ASP A 96 9.01 2.47 11.19
CA ASP A 96 8.68 2.46 12.63
C ASP A 96 9.17 3.77 13.27
N GLY A 97 8.26 4.76 13.33
CA GLY A 97 8.61 6.12 13.73
C GLY A 97 9.66 6.73 12.80
N ASP A 98 10.79 7.14 13.37
CA ASP A 98 11.93 7.69 12.62
C ASP A 98 12.85 6.61 12.02
N ARG A 99 12.60 5.33 12.32
CA ARG A 99 13.40 4.22 11.79
C ARG A 99 12.80 3.73 10.47
N LEU A 100 13.52 3.99 9.38
CA LEU A 100 13.15 3.49 8.07
C LEU A 100 13.19 1.96 8.01
N HIS A 101 12.34 1.39 7.16
CA HIS A 101 12.41 -0.02 6.85
C HIS A 101 13.70 -0.31 6.04
N PRO A 102 14.37 -1.46 6.20
CA PRO A 102 15.62 -1.78 5.48
C PRO A 102 15.53 -1.63 3.95
N VAL A 103 14.34 -1.83 3.38
CA VAL A 103 14.07 -1.58 1.94
C VAL A 103 14.06 -0.09 1.62
N GLN A 104 13.48 0.76 2.47
CA GLN A 104 13.51 2.22 2.28
C GLN A 104 14.94 2.75 2.38
N GLU A 105 15.72 2.28 3.36
CA GLU A 105 17.14 2.63 3.52
C GLU A 105 17.95 2.24 2.28
N ALA A 106 17.82 1.00 1.82
CA ALA A 106 18.52 0.54 0.62
C ALA A 106 18.11 1.33 -0.64
N TRP A 107 16.86 1.78 -0.72
CA TRP A 107 16.39 2.62 -1.83
C TRP A 107 17.09 3.99 -1.88
N LEU A 108 17.36 4.57 -0.70
CA LEU A 108 18.07 5.84 -0.57
C LEU A 108 19.56 5.67 -0.90
N GLU A 109 20.21 4.66 -0.31
CA GLU A 109 21.63 4.40 -0.50
C GLU A 109 21.99 4.08 -1.95
N GLN A 110 21.12 3.37 -2.66
CA GLN A 110 21.34 2.96 -4.06
C GLN A 110 20.85 4.00 -5.07
N ASP A 111 20.40 5.18 -4.63
CA ASP A 111 19.88 6.26 -5.48
C ASP A 111 18.85 5.73 -6.51
N VAL A 112 17.89 4.94 -6.04
CA VAL A 112 16.94 4.24 -6.94
C VAL A 112 15.95 5.21 -7.60
N SER A 113 15.65 6.31 -6.91
CA SER A 113 14.61 7.27 -7.27
C SER A 113 15.08 8.25 -8.33
N GLN A 114 14.39 8.27 -9.47
CA GLN A 114 14.41 9.40 -10.42
C GLN A 114 13.16 10.26 -10.19
N CYS A 115 12.08 10.03 -10.96
CA CYS A 115 10.83 10.78 -10.81
C CYS A 115 10.03 10.47 -9.53
N GLY A 116 10.41 9.44 -8.76
CA GLY A 116 9.72 9.06 -7.51
C GLY A 116 8.38 8.33 -7.66
N PHE A 117 7.68 8.43 -8.80
CA PHE A 117 6.28 8.02 -8.91
C PHE A 117 5.99 6.53 -8.64
N CYS A 118 6.79 5.60 -9.19
CA CYS A 118 6.56 4.16 -8.97
C CYS A 118 7.18 3.64 -7.67
N ARG A 119 7.91 4.46 -6.91
CA ARG A 119 8.71 3.99 -5.76
C ARG A 119 7.85 3.47 -4.62
N PRO A 120 6.73 4.12 -4.22
CA PRO A 120 5.85 3.57 -3.20
C PRO A 120 5.42 2.14 -3.51
N GLY A 121 4.94 1.92 -4.75
CA GLY A 121 4.52 0.63 -5.25
C GLY A 121 5.62 -0.43 -5.17
N ARG A 122 6.82 -0.10 -5.65
CA ARG A 122 7.94 -1.05 -5.69
C ARG A 122 8.52 -1.37 -4.32
N ILE A 123 8.64 -0.38 -3.43
CA ILE A 123 9.14 -0.58 -2.07
C ILE A 123 8.21 -1.51 -1.29
N MET A 124 6.89 -1.30 -1.37
CA MET A 124 5.92 -2.15 -0.68
C MET A 124 5.95 -3.60 -1.20
N ALA A 125 6.05 -3.79 -2.53
CA ALA A 125 6.18 -5.12 -3.12
C ALA A 125 7.49 -5.83 -2.70
N ALA A 126 8.60 -5.08 -2.63
CA ALA A 126 9.89 -5.59 -2.15
C ALA A 126 9.84 -5.99 -0.68
N ALA A 127 9.23 -5.18 0.19
CA ALA A 127 9.03 -5.52 1.60
C ALA A 127 8.21 -6.80 1.77
N ALA A 128 7.14 -6.98 0.99
CA ALA A 128 6.37 -8.22 0.99
C ALA A 128 7.15 -9.44 0.47
N LEU A 129 8.03 -9.25 -0.52
CA LEU A 129 8.93 -10.29 -1.00
C LEU A 129 9.93 -10.72 0.07
N LEU A 130 10.62 -9.77 0.70
CA LEU A 130 11.65 -10.08 1.69
C LEU A 130 11.11 -10.66 2.99
N ARG A 131 9.81 -10.49 3.26
CA ARG A 131 9.12 -11.19 4.34
C ARG A 131 8.93 -12.69 4.10
N ARG A 132 8.85 -13.13 2.85
CA ARG A 132 8.61 -14.54 2.48
C ARG A 132 9.84 -15.24 1.91
N THR A 133 10.75 -14.48 1.31
CA THR A 133 11.94 -15.00 0.63
C THR A 133 13.16 -14.31 1.19
N ALA A 134 13.97 -15.06 1.92
CA ALA A 134 15.15 -14.52 2.55
C ALA A 134 16.14 -14.03 1.47
N GLU A 135 16.56 -14.90 0.57
CA GLU A 135 17.55 -14.56 -0.44
C GLU A 135 16.87 -14.59 -1.82
N PRO A 136 16.21 -13.50 -2.25
CA PRO A 136 15.46 -13.51 -3.50
C PRO A 136 16.42 -13.57 -4.69
N THR A 137 16.07 -14.41 -5.66
CA THR A 137 16.71 -14.46 -6.97
C THR A 137 16.26 -13.28 -7.84
N ASP A 138 16.92 -13.08 -8.98
CA ASP A 138 16.45 -12.08 -9.95
C ASP A 138 15.07 -12.42 -10.51
N GLU A 139 14.75 -13.70 -10.65
CA GLU A 139 13.42 -14.15 -11.07
C GLU A 139 12.36 -13.78 -10.02
N ASP A 140 12.65 -13.94 -8.73
CA ASP A 140 11.76 -13.52 -7.65
C ASP A 140 11.52 -11.99 -7.68
N ILE A 141 12.57 -11.21 -7.94
CA ILE A 141 12.49 -9.75 -8.02
C ILE A 141 11.72 -9.28 -9.26
N ASP A 142 11.86 -10.00 -10.37
CA ASP A 142 11.17 -9.71 -11.62
C ASP A 142 9.69 -10.10 -11.56
N ALA A 143 9.34 -11.16 -10.82
CA ALA A 143 7.96 -11.57 -10.60
C ALA A 143 7.12 -10.49 -9.88
N ILE A 144 7.74 -9.71 -8.99
CA ILE A 144 7.06 -8.60 -8.29
C ILE A 144 7.13 -7.26 -9.05
N ALA A 145 7.58 -7.27 -10.31
CA ALA A 145 7.85 -6.03 -11.02
C ALA A 145 6.59 -5.18 -11.28
N ASP A 146 6.82 -3.87 -11.17
CA ASP A 146 5.93 -2.78 -11.55
C ASP A 146 6.51 -1.99 -12.73
N ILE A 147 5.69 -1.09 -13.30
CA ILE A 147 6.10 -0.26 -14.43
C ILE A 147 6.93 0.92 -13.93
N CYS A 148 8.22 0.94 -14.29
CA CYS A 148 9.12 2.06 -14.05
C CYS A 148 9.59 2.67 -15.37
N ARG A 149 8.95 3.77 -15.80
CA ARG A 149 9.29 4.40 -17.09
C ARG A 149 10.68 5.06 -17.12
N CYS A 150 11.21 5.42 -15.95
CA CYS A 150 12.57 5.92 -15.75
C CYS A 150 13.68 4.86 -15.99
N GLY A 151 13.32 3.57 -16.02
CA GLY A 151 14.29 2.50 -16.29
C GLY A 151 15.28 2.18 -15.18
N THR A 152 15.00 2.49 -13.90
CA THR A 152 15.94 2.20 -12.78
C THR A 152 15.91 0.76 -12.27
N HIS A 153 15.44 -0.20 -13.08
CA HIS A 153 15.35 -1.62 -12.70
C HIS A 153 16.66 -2.23 -12.16
N PRO A 154 17.85 -1.94 -12.74
CA PRO A 154 19.10 -2.45 -12.17
C PRO A 154 19.34 -1.98 -10.73
N ARG A 155 19.08 -0.69 -10.44
CA ARG A 155 19.22 -0.13 -9.08
C ARG A 155 18.18 -0.71 -8.12
N ILE A 156 16.96 -0.98 -8.60
CA ILE A 156 15.93 -1.66 -7.82
C ILE A 156 16.41 -3.05 -7.40
N ARG A 157 16.98 -3.85 -8.31
CA ARG A 157 17.49 -5.20 -7.98
C ARG A 157 18.58 -5.11 -6.92
N GLU A 158 19.53 -4.19 -7.09
CA GLU A 158 20.61 -3.98 -6.12
C GLU A 158 20.06 -3.58 -4.74
N ALA A 159 19.12 -2.63 -4.69
CA ALA A 159 18.50 -2.22 -3.43
C ALA A 159 17.77 -3.36 -2.72
N ILE A 160 17.07 -4.24 -3.45
CA ILE A 160 16.38 -5.38 -2.85
C ILE A 160 17.37 -6.40 -2.27
N ARG A 161 18.44 -6.74 -3.00
CA ARG A 161 19.48 -7.65 -2.50
C ARG A 161 20.21 -7.07 -1.29
N SER A 162 20.53 -5.79 -1.37
CA SER A 162 21.17 -5.03 -0.30
C SER A 162 20.29 -5.01 0.96
N ALA A 163 18.97 -4.78 0.82
CA ALA A 163 18.03 -4.87 1.93
C ALA A 163 17.92 -6.31 2.50
N ALA A 164 17.97 -7.34 1.65
CA ALA A 164 17.93 -8.74 2.09
C ALA A 164 19.11 -9.13 2.99
N ALA A 165 20.27 -8.50 2.81
CA ALA A 165 21.48 -8.76 3.60
C ALA A 165 21.49 -8.08 4.99
N ARG A 166 20.53 -7.18 5.29
CA ARG A 166 20.51 -6.35 6.50
C ARG A 166 19.51 -6.77 7.57
N ARG A 167 18.70 -7.79 7.29
CA ARG A 167 17.61 -8.22 8.18
C ARG A 167 18.05 -9.32 9.14
#